data_AF-A0A8I0P4X5-F1
#
_entry.id   AF-A0A8I0P4X5-F1
#
_cell.length_a   1.000
_cell.length_b   1.000
_cell.length_c   1.000
_cell.angle_alpha   90.00
_cell.angle_beta   90.00
_cell.angle_gamma   90.00
#
_symmetry.space_group_name_H-M   'P 1'
#
loop_
_entity.id
_entity.type
_entity.pdbx_description
1 polymer ?
#
loop_
_entity_poly.entity_id
_entity_poly.type
_entity_poly.pdbx_seq_one_letter_code
_entity_poly.pdbx_strand_id
1 'polypeptide(L)'
;MASPMDRTAPHLRKLAVLVMQRRVALGITDKRVAAKRCVLSVTTYSKVEKGEPVTDTSYAKLEAGFGLLSGSCRAVLEGADSITLQDGRQLIDSAQIVRFDPGKLKAELRQAVTRSAGVVAPDLTLGQVDAMYEGLIKQLQEQGVFPNDE
;
A
#
# COMPACT_ATOMS: atom_id res chain seq x y z
N MET A 1 -8.90 7.02 -34.53
CA MET A 1 -9.72 6.47 -33.43
C MET A 1 -9.00 5.23 -32.91
N ALA A 2 -8.32 5.29 -31.76
CA ALA A 2 -7.67 4.10 -31.19
C ALA A 2 -8.73 3.10 -30.71
N SER A 3 -8.54 1.81 -31.01
CA SER A 3 -9.49 0.75 -30.66
C SER A 3 -9.69 0.68 -29.13
N PRO A 4 -10.87 0.27 -28.62
CA PRO A 4 -11.11 0.12 -27.18
C PRO A 4 -10.03 -0.71 -26.46
N MET A 5 -9.44 -1.69 -27.17
CA MET A 5 -8.35 -2.54 -26.65
C MET A 5 -7.05 -1.77 -26.37
N ASP A 6 -6.74 -0.69 -27.09
CA ASP A 6 -5.55 0.14 -26.84
C ASP A 6 -5.65 0.92 -25.53
N ARG A 7 -6.87 1.25 -25.08
CA ARG A 7 -7.10 1.97 -23.83
C ARG A 7 -6.99 1.07 -22.60
N THR A 8 -7.28 -0.22 -22.74
CA THR A 8 -7.23 -1.19 -21.62
C THR A 8 -5.84 -1.77 -21.42
N ALA A 9 -4.97 -1.77 -22.44
CA ALA A 9 -3.61 -2.29 -22.36
C ALA A 9 -2.75 -1.66 -21.24
N PRO A 10 -2.79 -0.33 -20.99
CA PRO A 10 -2.12 0.27 -19.83
C PRO A 10 -2.64 -0.26 -18.49
N HIS A 11 -3.96 -0.41 -18.35
CA HIS A 11 -4.58 -0.90 -17.12
C HIS A 11 -4.26 -2.37 -16.84
N LEU A 12 -4.21 -3.21 -17.88
CA LEU A 12 -3.78 -4.60 -17.76
C LEU A 12 -2.31 -4.72 -17.33
N ARG A 13 -1.43 -3.87 -17.86
CA ARG A 13 -0.02 -3.82 -17.43
C ARG A 13 0.12 -3.38 -15.99
N LYS A 14 -0.63 -2.34 -15.58
CA LYS A 14 -0.67 -1.88 -14.19
C LYS A 14 -1.13 -3.01 -13.25
N LEU A 15 -2.23 -3.68 -13.59
CA LEU A 15 -2.72 -4.82 -12.82
C LEU A 15 -1.65 -5.92 -12.72
N ALA A 16 -0.96 -6.26 -13.80
CA ALA A 16 0.11 -7.24 -13.80
C ALA A 16 1.23 -6.91 -12.80
N VAL A 17 1.65 -5.64 -12.76
CA VAL A 17 2.67 -5.15 -11.82
C VAL A 17 2.19 -5.30 -10.38
N LEU A 18 0.97 -4.85 -10.06
CA LEU A 18 0.39 -4.93 -8.71
C LEU A 18 0.24 -6.38 -8.23
N VAL A 19 -0.20 -7.28 -9.12
CA VAL A 19 -0.32 -8.72 -8.83
C VAL A 19 1.05 -9.34 -8.57
N MET A 20 2.06 -8.99 -9.37
CA MET A 20 3.43 -9.44 -9.17
C MET A 20 4.01 -8.94 -7.84
N GLN A 21 3.82 -7.66 -7.52
CA GLN A 21 4.24 -7.06 -6.25
C GLN A 21 3.61 -7.81 -5.07
N ARG A 22 2.31 -8.08 -5.11
CA ARG A 22 1.62 -8.83 -4.07
C ARG A 22 2.18 -10.26 -3.93
N ARG A 23 2.41 -10.95 -5.05
CA ARG A 23 3.01 -12.30 -5.02
C ARG A 23 4.37 -12.28 -4.31
N VAL A 24 5.24 -11.33 -4.68
CA VAL A 24 6.57 -11.18 -4.08
C VAL A 24 6.47 -10.81 -2.58
N ALA A 25 5.56 -9.91 -2.20
CA ALA A 25 5.33 -9.55 -0.81
C ALA A 25 4.84 -10.72 0.06
N LEU A 26 4.18 -11.71 -0.55
CA LEU A 26 3.79 -12.97 0.10
C LEU A 26 4.93 -14.02 0.14
N GLY A 27 6.13 -13.69 -0.35
CA GLY A 27 7.28 -14.59 -0.40
C GLY A 27 7.17 -15.68 -1.48
N ILE A 28 6.26 -15.54 -2.45
CA ILE A 28 6.02 -16.58 -3.46
C ILE A 28 6.86 -16.29 -4.70
N THR A 29 7.95 -17.04 -4.89
CA THR A 29 8.83 -16.89 -6.06
C THR A 29 8.37 -17.74 -7.26
N ASP A 30 7.80 -18.91 -7.00
CA ASP A 30 7.30 -19.82 -8.05
C ASP A 30 5.84 -19.50 -8.45
N LYS A 31 5.64 -19.24 -9.75
CA LYS A 31 4.31 -19.00 -10.34
C LYS A 31 3.36 -20.20 -10.21
N ARG A 32 3.88 -21.42 -10.12
CA ARG A 32 3.06 -22.63 -9.88
C ARG A 32 2.42 -22.61 -8.50
N VAL A 33 3.18 -22.17 -7.50
CA VAL A 33 2.69 -22.00 -6.12
C VAL A 33 1.64 -20.88 -6.07
N ALA A 34 1.88 -19.77 -6.76
CA ALA A 34 0.92 -18.68 -6.88
C ALA A 34 -0.39 -19.11 -7.57
N ALA A 35 -0.28 -19.80 -8.71
CA ALA A 35 -1.43 -20.32 -9.45
C ALA A 35 -2.26 -21.29 -8.59
N LYS A 36 -1.59 -22.22 -7.88
CA LYS A 36 -2.25 -23.14 -6.94
C LYS A 36 -2.97 -22.39 -5.83
N ARG A 37 -2.34 -21.37 -5.24
CA ARG A 37 -2.94 -20.53 -4.19
C ARG A 37 -4.19 -19.79 -4.65
N CYS A 38 -4.20 -19.32 -5.89
CA CYS A 38 -5.37 -18.66 -6.50
C CYS A 38 -6.36 -19.63 -7.13
N VAL A 39 -6.16 -20.95 -7.08
CA VAL A 39 -7.04 -21.93 -7.76
C VAL A 39 -7.15 -21.63 -9.27
N LEU A 40 -6.04 -21.23 -9.87
CA LEU A 40 -5.88 -20.93 -11.29
C LEU A 40 -4.94 -21.94 -11.95
N SER A 41 -5.08 -22.11 -13.27
CA SER A 41 -4.04 -22.79 -14.04
C SER A 41 -2.78 -21.93 -14.08
N VAL A 42 -1.61 -22.57 -14.17
CA VAL A 42 -0.31 -21.86 -14.29
C VAL A 42 -0.31 -20.94 -15.52
N THR A 43 -0.95 -21.38 -16.62
CA THR A 43 -1.09 -20.60 -17.84
C THR A 43 -1.95 -19.36 -17.61
N THR A 44 -3.12 -19.50 -16.96
CA THR A 44 -4.00 -18.38 -16.64
C THR A 44 -3.31 -17.37 -15.73
N TYR A 45 -2.63 -17.84 -14.68
CA TYR A 45 -1.86 -16.97 -13.80
C TYR A 45 -0.75 -16.22 -14.56
N SER A 46 -0.04 -16.93 -15.46
CA SER A 46 1.01 -16.33 -16.27
C SER A 46 0.49 -15.27 -17.22
N LYS A 47 -0.74 -15.41 -17.73
CA LYS A 47 -1.40 -14.36 -18.55
C LYS A 47 -1.63 -13.09 -17.74
N VAL A 48 -2.12 -13.22 -16.51
CA VAL A 48 -2.35 -12.07 -15.62
C VAL A 48 -1.04 -11.30 -15.39
N GLU A 49 0.05 -11.98 -15.03
CA GLU A 49 1.35 -11.32 -14.82
C GLU A 49 2.01 -10.77 -16.11
N LYS A 50 1.52 -11.16 -17.29
CA LYS A 50 1.94 -10.59 -18.57
C LYS A 50 1.10 -9.38 -18.99
N GLY A 51 0.05 -9.04 -18.25
CA GLY A 51 -0.92 -8.03 -18.65
C GLY A 51 -1.80 -8.48 -19.81
N GLU A 52 -2.05 -9.79 -19.92
CA GLU A 52 -3.05 -10.33 -20.84
C GLU A 52 -4.41 -10.44 -20.13
N PRO A 53 -5.52 -10.18 -20.84
CA PRO A 53 -6.85 -10.27 -20.25
C PRO A 53 -7.22 -11.72 -19.92
N VAL A 54 -7.91 -11.89 -18.81
CA VAL A 54 -8.55 -13.16 -18.40
C VAL A 54 -10.01 -12.92 -18.03
N THR A 55 -10.75 -13.98 -17.77
CA THR A 55 -12.16 -13.91 -17.35
C THR A 55 -12.32 -13.23 -15.99
N ASP A 56 -13.44 -12.55 -15.74
CA ASP A 56 -13.78 -11.98 -14.43
C ASP A 56 -13.69 -13.01 -13.28
N THR A 57 -14.12 -14.25 -13.52
CA THR A 57 -13.99 -15.34 -12.53
C THR A 57 -12.53 -15.63 -12.15
N SER A 58 -11.60 -15.45 -13.08
CA SER A 58 -10.16 -15.64 -12.82
C SER A 58 -9.60 -14.50 -11.98
N TYR A 59 -10.07 -13.26 -12.19
CA TYR A 59 -9.73 -12.14 -11.33
C TYR A 59 -10.28 -12.32 -9.91
N ALA A 60 -11.55 -12.74 -9.75
CA ALA A 60 -12.13 -13.00 -8.44
C ALA A 60 -11.38 -14.09 -7.65
N LYS A 61 -10.95 -15.16 -8.34
CA LYS A 61 -10.10 -16.21 -7.76
C LYS A 61 -8.73 -15.70 -7.33
N LEU A 62 -8.15 -14.80 -8.12
CA LEU A 62 -6.88 -14.15 -7.79
C LEU A 62 -7.01 -13.27 -6.54
N GLU A 63 -8.09 -12.47 -6.46
CA GLU A 63 -8.39 -11.64 -5.29
C GLU A 63 -8.49 -12.48 -4.02
N ALA A 64 -9.25 -13.57 -4.05
CA ALA A 64 -9.39 -14.48 -2.93
C ALA A 64 -8.04 -15.12 -2.52
N GLY A 65 -7.26 -15.61 -3.49
CA GLY A 65 -5.98 -16.28 -3.20
C GLY A 65 -4.92 -15.35 -2.60
N PHE A 66 -4.94 -14.06 -2.96
CA PHE A 66 -3.95 -13.07 -2.54
C PHE A 66 -4.44 -12.14 -1.41
N GLY A 67 -5.67 -12.31 -0.93
CA GLY A 67 -6.26 -11.47 0.11
C GLY A 67 -6.47 -10.02 -0.35
N LEU A 68 -6.82 -9.85 -1.63
CA LEU A 68 -7.25 -8.56 -2.16
C LEU A 68 -8.73 -8.36 -1.82
N LEU A 69 -9.16 -7.10 -1.74
CA LEU A 69 -10.57 -6.79 -1.63
C LEU A 69 -11.29 -7.18 -2.93
N SER A 70 -12.45 -7.83 -2.81
CA SER A 70 -13.26 -8.24 -3.95
C SER A 70 -13.57 -7.06 -4.87
N GLY A 71 -13.38 -7.23 -6.18
CA GLY A 71 -13.57 -6.19 -7.19
C GLY A 71 -12.39 -5.24 -7.38
N SER A 72 -11.29 -5.39 -6.63
CA SER A 72 -10.10 -4.53 -6.80
C SER A 72 -9.41 -4.71 -8.16
N CYS A 73 -9.37 -5.93 -8.69
CA CYS A 73 -8.80 -6.15 -10.03
C CYS A 73 -9.64 -5.45 -11.10
N ARG A 74 -10.97 -5.51 -10.96
CA ARG A 74 -11.91 -4.80 -11.83
C ARG A 74 -11.69 -3.28 -11.74
N ALA A 75 -11.57 -2.74 -10.52
CA ALA A 75 -11.34 -1.31 -10.31
C ALA A 75 -10.06 -0.83 -11.03
N VAL A 76 -8.97 -1.60 -11.01
CA VAL A 76 -7.75 -1.26 -11.75
C VAL A 76 -7.96 -1.27 -13.26
N LEU A 77 -8.71 -2.26 -13.78
CA LEU A 77 -9.06 -2.33 -15.20
C LEU A 77 -9.95 -1.16 -15.65
N GLU A 78 -10.72 -0.59 -14.73
CA GLU A 78 -11.59 0.56 -14.93
C GLU A 78 -10.88 1.91 -14.69
N GLY A 79 -9.63 1.89 -14.19
CA GLY A 79 -8.80 3.09 -14.08
C GLY A 79 -8.19 3.37 -12.72
N ALA A 80 -8.47 2.55 -11.69
CA ALA A 80 -7.88 2.75 -10.37
C ALA A 80 -6.35 2.57 -10.40
N ASP A 81 -5.66 3.39 -9.59
CA ASP A 81 -4.20 3.37 -9.48
C ASP A 81 -3.67 2.34 -8.47
N SER A 82 -4.57 1.69 -7.73
CA SER A 82 -4.22 0.82 -6.61
C SER A 82 -5.16 -0.38 -6.44
N ILE A 83 -4.67 -1.43 -5.78
CA ILE A 83 -5.46 -2.56 -5.27
C ILE A 83 -5.56 -2.47 -3.76
N THR A 84 -6.79 -2.48 -3.24
CA THR A 84 -7.04 -2.54 -1.79
C THR A 84 -6.89 -3.97 -1.29
N LEU A 85 -6.19 -4.16 -0.18
CA LEU A 85 -6.07 -5.41 0.55
C LEU A 85 -7.22 -5.55 1.56
N GLN A 86 -7.51 -6.78 2.00
CA GLN A 86 -8.55 -7.04 3.00
C GLN A 86 -8.29 -6.36 4.36
N ASP A 87 -7.04 -6.04 4.66
CA ASP A 87 -6.64 -5.31 5.87
C ASP A 87 -6.67 -3.78 5.72
N GLY A 88 -7.22 -3.28 4.60
CA GLY A 88 -7.35 -1.85 4.33
C GLY A 88 -6.11 -1.18 3.72
N ARG A 89 -4.96 -1.88 3.64
CA ARG A 89 -3.76 -1.34 2.98
C ARG A 89 -3.94 -1.31 1.46
N GLN A 90 -3.20 -0.44 0.78
CA GLN A 90 -3.25 -0.34 -0.68
C GLN A 90 -1.91 -0.73 -1.31
N LEU A 91 -1.98 -1.55 -2.36
CA LEU A 91 -0.89 -1.77 -3.31
C LEU A 91 -1.00 -0.70 -4.39
N ILE A 92 -0.04 0.21 -4.47
CA ILE A 92 -0.03 1.32 -5.41
C ILE A 92 1.09 1.10 -6.42
N ASP A 93 0.77 1.28 -7.70
CA ASP A 93 1.77 1.20 -8.75
C ASP A 93 2.75 2.37 -8.57
N SER A 94 4.05 2.10 -8.58
CA SER A 94 5.11 3.08 -8.31
C SER A 94 5.17 3.68 -6.88
N ALA A 95 4.61 3.01 -5.86
CA ALA A 95 4.86 3.41 -4.48
C ALA A 95 6.37 3.43 -4.20
N GLN A 96 6.95 4.63 -4.00
CA GLN A 96 8.20 4.73 -3.28
C GLN A 96 7.96 4.08 -1.93
N ILE A 97 8.66 2.98 -1.66
CA ILE A 97 8.73 2.42 -0.31
C ILE A 97 9.47 3.47 0.51
N VAL A 98 8.73 4.42 1.08
CA VAL A 98 9.25 5.23 2.18
C VAL A 98 9.41 4.23 3.31
N ARG A 99 10.65 3.81 3.57
CA ARG A 99 10.95 3.12 4.82
C ARG A 99 10.52 4.06 5.92
N PHE A 100 9.44 3.69 6.60
CA PHE A 100 9.01 4.39 7.80
C PHE A 100 10.16 4.28 8.80
N ASP A 101 10.79 5.41 9.07
CA ASP A 101 11.83 5.56 10.08
C ASP A 101 11.17 6.29 11.26
N PRO A 102 10.79 5.58 12.32
CA PRO A 102 10.18 6.18 13.50
C PRO A 102 11.05 7.27 14.12
N GLY A 103 12.38 7.11 14.07
CA GLY A 103 13.34 8.08 14.59
C GLY A 103 13.33 9.37 13.77
N LYS A 104 13.32 9.26 12.44
CA LYS A 104 13.18 10.42 11.55
C LYS A 104 11.85 11.15 11.77
N LEU A 105 10.75 10.42 11.90
CA LEU A 105 9.44 11.03 12.15
C LEU A 105 9.39 11.74 13.51
N LYS A 106 9.94 11.13 14.57
CA LYS A 106 10.08 11.78 15.89
C LYS A 106 10.85 13.11 15.78
N ALA A 107 11.99 13.11 15.08
CA ALA A 107 12.80 14.31 14.91
C ALA A 107 12.05 15.42 14.14
N GLU A 108 11.35 15.07 13.06
CA GLU A 108 10.55 16.01 12.27
C GLU A 108 9.36 16.56 13.07
N LEU A 109 8.68 15.70 13.84
CA LEU A 109 7.54 16.09 14.67
C LEU A 109 7.98 17.04 15.80
N ARG A 110 9.11 16.76 16.45
CA ARG A 110 9.69 17.66 17.47
C ARG A 110 9.95 19.04 16.89
N GLN A 111 10.61 19.12 15.72
CA GLN A 111 10.84 20.41 15.06
C GLN A 111 9.54 21.14 14.68
N ALA A 112 8.52 20.43 14.21
CA ALA A 112 7.24 21.01 13.87
C ALA A 112 6.52 21.60 15.11
N VAL A 113 6.53 20.87 16.22
CA VAL A 113 5.96 21.33 17.50
C VAL A 113 6.73 22.55 18.02
N THR A 114 8.06 22.52 18.03
CA THR A 114 8.87 23.66 18.48
C THR A 114 8.63 24.91 17.63
N ARG A 115 8.60 24.78 16.29
CA ARG A 115 8.29 25.91 15.40
C ARG A 115 6.88 26.46 15.63
N SER A 116 5.89 25.58 15.79
CA SER A 116 4.50 25.99 16.00
C SER A 116 4.31 26.67 17.35
N ALA A 117 4.93 26.14 18.41
CA ALA A 117 4.91 26.75 19.74
C ALA A 117 5.53 28.16 19.72
N GLY A 118 6.65 28.35 19.03
CA GLY A 118 7.27 29.68 18.88
C GLY A 118 6.38 30.72 18.18
N VAL A 119 5.42 30.28 17.35
CA VAL A 119 4.48 31.19 16.65
C VAL A 119 3.20 31.43 17.47
N VAL A 120 2.62 30.36 18.03
CA VAL A 120 1.29 30.41 18.68
C VAL A 120 1.37 30.75 20.16
N ALA A 121 2.47 30.37 20.81
CA ALA A 121 2.67 30.54 22.26
C ALA A 121 4.16 30.87 22.54
N PRO A 122 4.62 32.07 22.12
CA PRO A 122 6.04 32.47 22.23
C PRO A 122 6.55 32.54 23.67
N ASP A 123 5.65 32.64 24.65
CA ASP A 123 5.98 32.68 26.07
C ASP A 123 6.30 31.28 26.66
N LEU A 124 6.07 30.20 25.90
CA LEU A 124 6.45 28.87 26.33
C LEU A 124 7.98 28.74 26.36
N THR A 125 8.50 28.32 27.50
CA THR A 125 9.91 27.95 27.61
C THR A 125 10.20 26.69 26.80
N LEU A 126 11.44 26.55 26.34
CA LEU A 126 11.87 25.36 25.60
C LEU A 126 11.58 24.04 26.36
N GLY A 127 11.77 24.04 27.68
CA GLY A 127 11.48 22.88 28.52
C GLY A 127 9.99 22.51 28.57
N GLN A 128 9.09 23.49 28.52
CA GLN A 128 7.64 23.23 28.45
C GLN A 128 7.23 22.67 27.08
N VAL A 129 7.84 23.16 26.00
CA VAL A 129 7.62 22.64 24.64
C VAL A 129 8.10 21.20 24.53
N ASP A 130 9.26 20.88 25.11
CA ASP A 130 9.80 19.52 25.14
C ASP A 130 8.90 18.57 25.94
N ALA A 131 8.43 18.98 27.12
CA ALA A 131 7.49 18.18 27.92
C ALA A 131 6.18 17.92 27.18
N MET A 132 5.67 18.91 26.44
CA MET A 132 4.48 18.78 25.61
C MET A 132 4.69 17.79 24.46
N TYR A 133 5.85 17.83 23.81
CA TYR A 133 6.23 16.87 22.77
C TYR A 133 6.30 15.43 23.30
N GLU A 134 6.95 15.20 24.44
CA GLU A 134 7.02 13.85 25.04
C GLU A 134 5.62 13.32 25.43
N GLY A 135 4.75 14.19 25.98
CA GLY A 135 3.37 13.84 26.26
C GLY A 135 2.57 13.47 25.01
N LEU A 136 2.75 14.19 23.91
CA LEU A 136 2.13 13.89 22.62
C LEU A 136 2.57 12.53 22.09
N ILE A 137 3.88 12.24 22.07
CA ILE A 137 4.40 10.95 21.59
C ILE A 137 3.82 9.81 22.41
N LYS A 138 3.80 9.94 23.74
CA LYS A 138 3.22 8.93 24.63
C LYS A 138 1.75 8.67 24.33
N GLN A 139 0.95 9.70 24.12
CA GLN A 139 -0.47 9.54 23.75
C GLN A 139 -0.64 8.82 22.40
N LEU A 140 0.18 9.17 21.40
CA LEU A 140 0.12 8.52 20.09
C LEU A 140 0.55 7.04 20.16
N GLN A 141 1.49 6.70 21.04
CA GLN A 141 1.90 5.34 21.36
C GLN A 141 0.76 4.56 22.04
N GLU A 142 0.12 5.14 23.06
CA GLU A 142 -1.03 4.53 23.76
C GLU A 142 -2.22 4.28 22.82
N GLN A 143 -2.41 5.14 21.80
CA GLN A 143 -3.43 4.98 20.78
C GLN A 143 -3.05 4.01 19.65
N GLY A 144 -1.83 3.47 19.67
CA GLY A 144 -1.31 2.56 18.63
C GLY A 144 -1.05 3.23 17.27
N VAL A 145 -1.02 4.57 17.23
CA VAL A 145 -0.75 5.36 16.02
C VAL A 145 0.75 5.55 15.80
N PHE A 146 1.54 5.47 16.87
CA PHE A 146 3.00 5.53 16.84
C PHE A 146 3.61 4.24 17.42
N PRO A 147 4.70 3.70 16.85
CA PRO A 147 5.37 2.54 17.44
C PRO A 147 5.93 2.83 18.83
N ASN A 148 5.84 1.84 19.70
CA ASN A 148 6.53 1.87 20.99
C ASN A 148 8.04 1.78 20.76
N ASP A 149 8.82 2.47 21.59
CA ASP A 149 10.26 2.23 21.64
C ASP A 149 10.47 0.85 22.27
N GLU A 150 11.09 -0.07 21.52
CA GLU A 150 11.60 -1.34 22.06
C GLU A 150 12.79 -1.11 23.01
#